data_AF-A0A6F9BET0-F1
#
_entry.id   AF-A0A6F9BET0-F1
#
_cell.length_a   1.000
_cell.length_b   1.000
_cell.length_c   1.000
_cell.angle_alpha   90.00
_cell.angle_beta   90.00
_cell.angle_gamma   90.00
#
_symmetry.space_group_name_H-M   'P 1'
#
loop_
_entity.id
_entity.type
_entity.pdbx_description
1 polymer ?
#
loop_
_entity_poly.entity_id
_entity_poly.type
_entity_poly.pdbx_seq_one_letter_code
_entity_poly.pdbx_strand_id
1 'polypeptide(L)'
;MAEELHYSPVVFKNRVVSSPKERKCNPCRHGWMLFQSSCYQILYPPAPWNTWEQSRMDCKQNNADLVVIGSQKEQEFIHNHTQYYYDKDHGYWIGLNDIAKVGQWLWVSGSHQNLTDGFWKRQTGGDCVLTVPNNAPLDNWNAESCSMQNRWICEISISLSEHSAHLVKELEQLTDDHISLLAANQDLMNLYCKLSAANHILQSDYINVSTENQQLKAARMNLSRDRDGLNWTLGVIFQLKNFPVDNYCPYKNANTKVPFGHLWRTWQGSRQHCKNNNADLVDIDSQEEQEFILNTQAHYDEVHGYWIGLTDIAEDGQWLWVDGRHQKQQRKVLEASACVGS
;
A
#
# COMPACT_ATOMS: atom_id res chain seq x y z
N MET A 1 -23.15 -24.96 14.84
CA MET A 1 -23.65 -23.62 15.20
C MET A 1 -22.51 -22.66 14.94
N ALA A 2 -22.48 -22.04 13.76
CA ALA A 2 -21.50 -21.03 13.40
C ALA A 2 -22.27 -19.70 13.27
N GLU A 3 -21.93 -18.72 14.12
CA GLU A 3 -22.37 -17.34 13.96
C GLU A 3 -21.59 -16.71 12.82
N GLU A 4 -22.26 -16.40 11.72
CA GLU A 4 -21.72 -15.56 10.65
C GLU A 4 -21.70 -14.11 11.13
N LEU A 5 -20.51 -13.56 11.36
CA LEU A 5 -20.31 -12.14 11.55
C LEU A 5 -20.52 -11.42 10.20
N HIS A 6 -21.68 -10.77 10.05
CA HIS A 6 -21.97 -9.88 8.94
C HIS A 6 -21.10 -8.61 9.01
N TYR A 7 -20.01 -8.58 8.25
CA TYR A 7 -19.24 -7.36 8.02
C TYR A 7 -19.87 -6.56 6.88
N SER A 8 -20.54 -5.44 7.21
CA SER A 8 -21.00 -4.49 6.19
C SER A 8 -19.80 -3.71 5.61
N PRO A 9 -19.67 -3.58 4.28
CA PRO A 9 -18.63 -2.76 3.69
C PRO A 9 -18.92 -1.28 4.00
N VAL A 10 -17.96 -0.60 4.64
CA VAL A 10 -17.99 0.85 4.82
C VAL A 10 -17.82 1.51 3.46
N VAL A 11 -18.93 1.87 2.81
CA VAL A 11 -18.93 2.70 1.62
C VAL A 11 -18.58 4.13 2.06
N PHE A 12 -17.33 4.54 1.84
CA PHE A 12 -16.97 5.95 1.90
C PHE A 12 -17.70 6.67 0.76
N LYS A 13 -18.84 7.28 1.09
CA LYS A 13 -19.48 8.25 0.21
C LYS A 13 -18.50 9.40 0.05
N ASN A 14 -17.87 9.50 -1.12
CA ASN A 14 -17.21 10.71 -1.57
C ASN A 14 -18.25 11.83 -1.56
N ARG A 15 -18.30 12.57 -0.46
CA ARG A 15 -19.03 13.82 -0.39
C ARG A 15 -18.24 14.75 -1.31
N VAL A 16 -18.79 15.02 -2.50
CA VAL A 16 -18.29 16.06 -3.40
C VAL A 16 -18.26 17.33 -2.57
N VAL A 17 -17.06 17.71 -2.13
CA VAL A 17 -16.81 19.01 -1.52
C VAL A 17 -17.09 20.00 -2.64
N SER A 18 -18.24 20.67 -2.57
CA SER A 18 -18.50 21.84 -3.40
C SER A 18 -17.29 22.75 -3.29
N SER A 19 -16.70 23.10 -4.43
CA SER A 19 -15.50 23.95 -4.48
C SER A 19 -15.68 25.15 -3.55
N PRO A 20 -14.66 25.51 -2.75
CA PRO A 20 -14.68 26.80 -2.07
C PRO A 20 -14.87 27.84 -3.17
N LYS A 21 -15.91 28.67 -3.09
CA LYS A 21 -15.98 29.91 -3.89
C LYS A 21 -14.61 30.57 -3.73
N GLU A 22 -13.89 30.75 -4.84
CA GLU A 22 -12.58 31.37 -4.85
C GLU A 22 -12.62 32.61 -3.96
N ARG A 23 -11.96 32.54 -2.80
CA ARG A 23 -11.74 33.73 -1.99
C ARG A 23 -10.73 34.55 -2.77
N LYS A 24 -11.20 35.51 -3.56
CA LYS A 24 -10.33 36.49 -4.19
C LYS A 24 -9.61 37.24 -3.06
N CYS A 25 -8.35 36.91 -2.84
CA CYS A 25 -7.48 37.68 -1.97
C CYS A 25 -7.31 39.06 -2.62
N ASN A 26 -7.91 40.09 -2.04
CA ASN A 26 -7.57 41.46 -2.37
C ASN A 26 -6.38 41.84 -1.48
N PRO A 27 -5.17 42.03 -2.04
CA PRO A 27 -3.99 42.36 -1.25
C PRO A 27 -4.08 43.75 -0.62
N CYS A 28 -4.92 44.63 -1.15
CA CYS A 28 -5.18 45.96 -0.62
C CYS A 28 -6.42 46.01 0.27
N ARG A 29 -6.38 46.92 1.25
CA ARG A 29 -7.53 47.22 2.11
C ARG A 29 -8.69 47.77 1.28
N HIS A 30 -9.91 47.62 1.80
CA HIS A 30 -11.09 48.17 1.12
C HIS A 30 -10.92 49.68 0.87
N GLY A 31 -11.13 50.11 -0.37
CA GLY A 31 -10.96 51.51 -0.80
C GLY A 31 -9.54 51.90 -1.21
N TRP A 32 -8.57 50.99 -1.17
CA TRP A 32 -7.21 51.20 -1.67
C TRP A 32 -7.04 50.55 -3.04
N MET A 33 -6.32 51.23 -3.93
CA MET A 33 -6.05 50.76 -5.28
C MET A 33 -4.75 49.96 -5.31
N LEU A 34 -4.79 48.75 -5.87
CA LEU A 34 -3.58 47.96 -6.13
C LEU A 34 -2.94 48.44 -7.43
N PHE A 35 -1.68 48.84 -7.38
CA PHE A 35 -0.87 49.02 -8.58
C PHE A 35 0.51 48.41 -8.34
N GLN A 36 0.87 47.44 -9.19
CA GLN A 36 2.06 46.61 -9.02
C GLN A 36 2.10 45.98 -7.62
N SER A 37 3.15 46.25 -6.84
CA SER A 37 3.38 45.71 -5.50
C SER A 37 3.12 46.76 -4.41
N SER A 38 2.24 47.73 -4.65
CA SER A 38 1.87 48.74 -3.66
C SER A 38 0.36 49.00 -3.66
N CYS A 39 -0.17 49.40 -2.50
CA CYS A 39 -1.54 49.86 -2.34
C CYS A 39 -1.56 51.38 -2.17
N TYR A 40 -2.47 52.05 -2.87
CA TYR A 40 -2.56 53.52 -2.88
C TYR A 40 -3.92 54.00 -2.40
N GLN A 41 -3.93 55.06 -1.61
CA GLN A 41 -5.14 55.80 -1.24
C GLN A 41 -5.04 57.20 -1.82
N ILE A 42 -5.97 57.54 -2.72
CA ILE A 42 -6.09 58.86 -3.34
C ILE A 42 -7.42 59.46 -2.88
N LEU A 43 -7.36 60.64 -2.27
CA LEU A 43 -8.55 61.28 -1.70
C LEU A 43 -9.27 62.17 -2.73
N TYR A 44 -10.47 61.74 -3.16
CA TYR A 44 -11.32 62.47 -4.11
C TYR A 44 -12.30 63.45 -3.44
N PRO A 45 -12.80 64.50 -4.12
CA PRO A 45 -13.73 65.45 -3.51
C PRO A 45 -15.06 64.78 -3.11
N PRO A 46 -15.69 65.18 -1.99
CA PRO A 46 -15.23 66.17 -1.01
C PRO A 46 -14.26 65.54 0.02
N ALA A 47 -12.97 65.90 -0.04
CA ALA A 47 -11.96 65.47 0.93
C ALA A 47 -11.33 66.68 1.60
N PRO A 48 -10.90 66.56 2.88
CA PRO A 48 -10.18 67.61 3.59
C PRO A 48 -8.84 67.93 2.92
N TRP A 49 -8.31 69.11 3.23
CA TRP A 49 -6.99 69.56 2.78
C TRP A 49 -6.08 69.63 4.00
N ASN A 50 -4.84 69.21 3.86
CA ASN A 50 -3.85 69.16 4.92
C ASN A 50 -2.52 69.77 4.46
N THR A 51 -1.75 70.25 5.43
CA THR A 51 -0.32 70.52 5.21
C THR A 51 0.43 69.23 4.88
N TRP A 52 1.65 69.34 4.35
CA TRP A 52 2.46 68.15 4.02
C TRP A 52 2.67 67.27 5.27
N GLU A 53 2.99 67.89 6.41
CA GLU A 53 3.22 67.20 7.68
C GLU A 53 1.95 66.49 8.19
N GLN A 54 0.80 67.18 8.15
CA GLN A 54 -0.49 66.58 8.54
C GLN A 54 -0.87 65.42 7.63
N SER A 55 -0.61 65.54 6.33
CA SER A 55 -0.87 64.49 5.35
C SER A 55 -0.02 63.26 5.62
N ARG A 56 1.27 63.44 5.95
CA ARG A 56 2.16 62.35 6.33
C ARG A 56 1.71 61.67 7.61
N MET A 57 1.30 62.45 8.62
CA MET A 57 0.76 61.91 9.87
C MET A 57 -0.50 61.06 9.61
N ASP A 58 -1.41 61.51 8.74
CA ASP A 58 -2.61 60.75 8.36
C ASP A 58 -2.25 59.42 7.68
N CYS A 59 -1.31 59.41 6.73
CA CYS A 59 -0.83 58.17 6.11
C CYS A 59 -0.21 57.23 7.16
N LYS A 60 0.63 57.76 8.07
CA LYS A 60 1.26 56.98 9.16
C LYS A 60 0.23 56.35 10.08
N GLN A 61 -0.83 57.07 10.45
CA GLN A 61 -1.93 56.54 11.28
C GLN A 61 -2.63 55.36 10.61
N ASN A 62 -2.59 55.27 9.28
CA ASN A 62 -3.16 54.17 8.51
C ASN A 62 -2.14 53.05 8.18
N ASN A 63 -0.96 53.05 8.79
CA ASN A 63 0.17 52.15 8.48
C ASN A 63 0.66 52.28 7.02
N ALA A 64 0.65 53.50 6.49
CA ALA A 64 1.18 53.88 5.20
C ALA A 64 2.21 55.02 5.37
N ASP A 65 2.76 55.52 4.28
CA ASP A 65 3.46 56.81 4.25
C ASP A 65 2.98 57.60 3.01
N LEU A 66 3.42 58.85 2.84
CA LEU A 66 3.19 59.56 1.58
C LEU A 66 3.84 58.80 0.42
N VAL A 67 3.20 58.82 -0.76
CA VAL A 67 3.64 58.04 -1.92
C VAL A 67 5.08 58.35 -2.35
N VAL A 68 5.83 57.29 -2.69
CA VAL A 68 7.19 57.34 -3.20
C VAL A 68 7.20 56.91 -4.66
N ILE A 69 7.28 57.88 -5.57
CA ILE A 69 7.19 57.59 -7.00
C ILE A 69 8.55 57.11 -7.50
N GLY A 70 8.69 55.79 -7.64
CA GLY A 70 9.92 55.12 -8.03
C GLY A 70 10.05 54.80 -9.52
N SER A 71 9.00 55.00 -10.31
CA SER A 71 9.03 54.71 -11.75
C SER A 71 8.11 55.60 -12.59
N GLN A 72 8.41 55.72 -13.89
CA GLN A 72 7.53 56.42 -14.84
C GLN A 72 6.12 55.83 -14.87
N LYS A 73 5.99 54.50 -14.82
CA LYS A 73 4.67 53.83 -14.83
C LYS A 73 3.84 54.19 -13.60
N GLU A 74 4.49 54.32 -12.46
CA GLU A 74 3.85 54.75 -11.22
C GLU A 74 3.42 56.22 -11.28
N GLN A 75 4.29 57.09 -11.81
CA GLN A 75 3.94 58.49 -12.06
C GLN A 75 2.69 58.61 -12.96
N GLU A 76 2.64 57.86 -14.07
CA GLU A 76 1.51 57.83 -14.98
C GLU A 76 0.25 57.28 -14.30
N PHE A 77 0.39 56.25 -13.46
CA PHE A 77 -0.71 55.72 -12.65
C PHE A 77 -1.28 56.79 -11.71
N ILE A 78 -0.43 57.49 -10.96
CA ILE A 78 -0.87 58.58 -10.07
C ILE A 78 -1.55 59.71 -10.85
N HIS A 79 -0.98 60.13 -11.98
CA HIS A 79 -1.59 61.16 -12.83
C HIS A 79 -2.99 60.75 -13.30
N ASN A 80 -3.16 59.53 -13.80
CA ASN A 80 -4.44 59.04 -14.31
C ASN A 80 -5.53 58.89 -13.23
N HIS A 81 -5.15 58.82 -11.96
CA HIS A 81 -6.08 58.66 -10.84
C HIS A 81 -6.20 59.90 -9.96
N THR A 82 -5.53 61.00 -10.30
CA THR A 82 -5.71 62.29 -9.64
C THR A 82 -6.53 63.22 -10.52
N GLN A 83 -7.26 64.13 -9.89
CA GLN A 83 -8.11 65.07 -10.62
C GLN A 83 -7.93 66.50 -10.10
N TYR A 84 -8.07 67.45 -11.01
CA TYR A 84 -8.15 68.87 -10.69
C TYR A 84 -9.33 69.16 -9.75
N TYR A 85 -9.12 70.05 -8.79
CA TYR A 85 -10.16 70.35 -7.79
C TYR A 85 -10.26 71.80 -7.32
N TYR A 86 -9.29 72.68 -7.63
CA TYR A 86 -9.35 74.08 -7.16
C TYR A 86 -8.69 75.06 -8.13
N ASP A 87 -7.36 75.10 -8.18
CA ASP A 87 -6.57 75.95 -9.09
C ASP A 87 -5.30 75.23 -9.59
N LYS A 88 -4.48 75.94 -10.37
CA LYS A 88 -3.25 75.41 -11.00
C LYS A 88 -2.09 75.16 -10.03
N ASP A 89 -2.14 75.72 -8.82
CA ASP A 89 -1.11 75.62 -7.80
C ASP A 89 -1.48 74.59 -6.71
N HIS A 90 -2.73 74.08 -6.74
CA HIS A 90 -3.20 73.01 -5.85
C HIS A 90 -3.09 71.62 -6.50
N GLY A 91 -2.60 70.67 -5.73
CA GLY A 91 -2.38 69.30 -6.19
C GLY A 91 -2.46 68.29 -5.06
N TYR A 92 -1.67 67.23 -5.18
CA TYR A 92 -1.61 66.13 -4.21
C TYR A 92 -0.19 66.02 -3.67
N TRP A 93 -0.02 66.13 -2.35
CA TRP A 93 1.25 65.92 -1.66
C TRP A 93 1.79 64.52 -1.94
N ILE A 94 3.09 64.47 -2.25
CA ILE A 94 3.87 63.25 -2.39
C ILE A 94 4.99 63.21 -1.34
N GLY A 95 5.64 62.07 -1.18
CA GLY A 95 6.63 61.86 -0.11
C GLY A 95 7.98 62.56 -0.30
N LEU A 96 8.15 63.41 -1.31
CA LEU A 96 9.41 64.07 -1.60
C LEU A 96 9.49 65.42 -0.89
N ASN A 97 10.63 65.67 -0.23
CA ASN A 97 10.91 66.92 0.49
C ASN A 97 12.43 67.16 0.57
N ASP A 98 12.85 68.38 0.87
CA ASP A 98 14.25 68.71 1.18
C ASP A 98 14.38 69.49 2.52
N ILE A 99 13.38 69.34 3.40
CA ILE A 99 13.27 69.97 4.73
C ILE A 99 14.55 69.76 5.56
N ALA A 100 15.13 68.55 5.50
CA ALA A 100 16.33 68.22 6.27
C ALA A 100 17.58 68.96 5.76
N LYS A 101 17.66 69.21 4.44
CA LYS A 101 18.78 69.89 3.79
C LYS A 101 18.38 70.39 2.42
N VAL A 102 18.24 71.72 2.32
CA VAL A 102 17.87 72.43 1.08
C VAL A 102 18.72 71.97 -0.11
N GLY A 103 18.06 71.65 -1.22
CA GLY A 103 18.67 71.15 -2.45
C GLY A 103 19.03 69.67 -2.43
N GLN A 104 18.72 68.93 -1.35
CA GLN A 104 18.87 67.48 -1.27
C GLN A 104 17.52 66.81 -1.07
N TRP A 105 16.84 66.53 -2.19
CA TRP A 105 15.55 65.85 -2.19
C TRP A 105 15.64 64.43 -1.62
N LEU A 106 14.80 64.16 -0.62
CA LEU A 106 14.72 62.93 0.13
C LEU A 106 13.26 62.44 0.17
N TRP A 107 13.05 61.19 -0.24
CA TRP A 107 11.77 60.52 -0.10
C TRP A 107 11.52 60.13 1.37
N VAL A 108 10.25 60.06 1.78
CA VAL A 108 9.86 59.54 3.11
C VAL A 108 10.33 58.11 3.39
N SER A 109 10.67 57.33 2.35
CA SER A 109 11.30 56.01 2.45
C SER A 109 12.79 56.06 2.82
N GLY A 110 13.42 57.23 2.76
CA GLY A 110 14.85 57.44 2.98
C GLY A 110 15.72 57.38 1.71
N SER A 111 15.15 57.13 0.53
CA SER A 111 15.90 57.18 -0.73
C SER A 111 16.10 58.62 -1.22
N HIS A 112 17.27 58.91 -1.78
CA HIS A 112 17.56 60.21 -2.39
C HIS A 112 17.00 60.29 -3.82
N GLN A 113 16.53 61.49 -4.19
CA GLN A 113 16.13 61.81 -5.55
C GLN A 113 17.19 62.72 -6.18
N ASN A 114 17.75 62.32 -7.32
CA ASN A 114 18.64 63.18 -8.09
C ASN A 114 17.87 64.38 -8.64
N LEU A 115 18.51 65.56 -8.60
CA LEU A 115 17.92 66.84 -9.06
C LEU A 115 17.45 66.81 -10.52
N THR A 116 18.12 66.02 -11.37
CA THR A 116 17.84 65.90 -12.81
C THR A 116 16.80 64.84 -13.15
N ASP A 117 16.46 63.94 -12.23
CA ASP A 117 15.79 62.67 -12.55
C ASP A 117 14.34 62.64 -12.05
N GLY A 118 13.72 63.80 -11.80
CA GLY A 118 12.33 63.92 -11.35
C GLY A 118 11.39 64.54 -12.40
N PHE A 119 10.08 64.39 -12.19
CA PHE A 119 9.04 64.88 -13.13
C PHE A 119 8.69 66.36 -12.89
N TRP A 120 9.71 67.20 -12.79
CA TRP A 120 9.63 68.57 -12.29
C TRP A 120 9.07 69.56 -13.30
N LYS A 121 7.99 70.25 -12.90
CA LYS A 121 7.50 71.45 -13.57
C LYS A 121 8.07 72.74 -12.95
N ARG A 122 8.12 72.77 -11.62
CA ARG A 122 8.64 73.91 -10.83
C ARG A 122 9.43 73.38 -9.63
N GLN A 123 10.74 73.60 -9.62
CA GLN A 123 11.62 73.15 -8.53
C GLN A 123 11.89 74.24 -7.48
N THR A 124 11.39 75.46 -7.69
CA THR A 124 11.75 76.63 -6.88
C THR A 124 10.56 77.09 -6.04
N GLY A 125 10.81 77.44 -4.78
CA GLY A 125 9.84 78.18 -3.96
C GLY A 125 9.29 77.45 -2.72
N GLY A 126 9.69 76.21 -2.44
CA GLY A 126 9.34 75.54 -1.18
C GLY A 126 10.03 74.18 -0.98
N ASP A 127 9.83 73.60 0.20
CA ASP A 127 10.60 72.42 0.65
C ASP A 127 9.82 71.09 0.54
N CYS A 128 8.56 71.15 0.11
CA CYS A 128 7.66 70.00 0.00
C CYS A 128 7.10 69.88 -1.42
N VAL A 129 6.93 68.66 -1.91
CA VAL A 129 6.56 68.44 -3.32
C VAL A 129 5.15 67.91 -3.44
N LEU A 130 4.42 68.45 -4.42
CA LEU A 130 3.11 67.95 -4.85
C LEU A 130 3.10 67.64 -6.35
N THR A 131 2.19 66.75 -6.77
CA THR A 131 1.85 66.53 -8.18
C THR A 131 0.59 67.33 -8.56
N VAL A 132 0.65 68.03 -9.69
CA VAL A 132 -0.45 68.87 -10.22
C VAL A 132 -1.15 68.14 -11.38
N PRO A 133 -2.42 67.71 -11.22
CA PRO A 133 -3.11 66.90 -12.24
C PRO A 133 -3.32 67.58 -13.59
N ASN A 134 -3.38 68.91 -13.63
CA ASN A 134 -3.58 69.67 -14.88
C ASN A 134 -2.33 69.76 -15.77
N ASN A 135 -1.16 69.40 -15.25
CA ASN A 135 0.08 69.40 -16.00
C ASN A 135 0.33 68.03 -16.65
N ALA A 136 1.24 67.96 -17.62
CA ALA A 136 1.57 66.71 -18.30
C ALA A 136 2.14 65.67 -17.30
N PRO A 137 1.84 64.36 -17.47
CA PRO A 137 2.17 63.33 -16.48
C PRO A 137 3.66 63.28 -16.11
N LEU A 138 4.56 63.60 -17.03
CA LEU A 138 6.02 63.55 -16.80
C LEU A 138 6.65 64.92 -16.50
N ASP A 139 5.83 65.95 -16.30
CA ASP A 139 6.22 67.35 -16.07
C ASP A 139 5.18 68.02 -15.16
N ASN A 140 4.98 67.48 -13.95
CA ASN A 140 3.91 67.92 -13.04
C ASN A 140 4.26 68.02 -11.55
N TRP A 141 5.51 67.83 -11.15
CA TRP A 141 5.94 68.04 -9.77
C TRP A 141 6.26 69.51 -9.53
N ASN A 142 5.66 70.07 -8.48
CA ASN A 142 5.97 71.40 -7.99
C ASN A 142 6.50 71.34 -6.55
N ALA A 143 7.60 72.03 -6.30
CA ALA A 143 8.06 72.37 -4.97
C ALA A 143 7.25 73.58 -4.45
N GLU A 144 6.60 73.42 -3.30
CA GLU A 144 5.70 74.41 -2.71
C GLU A 144 5.90 74.47 -1.19
N SER A 145 5.39 75.53 -0.56
CA SER A 145 5.49 75.68 0.89
C SER A 145 4.80 74.51 1.60
N CYS A 146 5.50 73.82 2.50
CA CYS A 146 4.95 72.72 3.31
C CYS A 146 3.70 73.10 4.13
N SER A 147 3.48 74.40 4.34
CA SER A 147 2.34 74.98 5.07
C SER A 147 1.08 75.17 4.21
N MET A 148 1.17 75.00 2.89
CA MET A 148 -0.01 75.00 2.01
C MET A 148 -0.90 73.80 2.32
N GLN A 149 -2.21 74.00 2.20
CA GLN A 149 -3.18 72.93 2.37
C GLN A 149 -3.50 72.31 1.02
N ASN A 150 -3.17 71.03 0.84
CA ASN A 150 -3.46 70.27 -0.36
C ASN A 150 -4.04 68.92 0.00
N ARG A 151 -4.50 68.17 -1.01
CA ARG A 151 -4.79 66.74 -0.87
C ARG A 151 -3.49 65.96 -0.82
N TRP A 152 -3.55 64.67 -0.53
CA TRP A 152 -2.37 63.81 -0.46
C TRP A 152 -2.67 62.41 -0.97
N ILE A 153 -1.59 61.67 -1.22
CA ILE A 153 -1.64 60.28 -1.65
C ILE A 153 -0.82 59.46 -0.65
N CYS A 154 -1.46 58.44 -0.08
CA CYS A 154 -0.78 57.48 0.77
C CYS A 154 -0.41 56.22 -0.03
N GLU A 155 0.74 55.64 0.29
CA GLU A 155 1.22 54.38 -0.27
C GLU A 155 1.59 53.40 0.85
N ILE A 156 1.17 52.15 0.67
CA ILE A 156 1.68 51.00 1.40
C ILE A 156 2.48 50.18 0.39
N SER A 157 3.80 50.17 0.53
CA SER A 157 4.61 49.23 -0.23
C SER A 157 4.34 47.82 0.29
N ILE A 158 3.86 46.94 -0.58
CA ILE A 158 3.75 45.50 -0.31
C ILE A 158 5.14 44.84 -0.48
N SER A 159 6.20 45.61 -0.77
CA SER A 159 7.56 45.09 -0.69
C SER A 159 7.78 44.58 0.74
N LEU A 160 7.92 43.26 0.83
CA LEU A 160 8.21 42.56 2.07
C LEU A 160 9.42 43.25 2.69
N SER A 161 9.28 43.75 3.92
CA SER A 161 10.46 44.13 4.70
C SER A 161 11.45 42.96 4.67
N GLU A 162 12.76 43.19 4.76
CA GLU A 162 13.75 42.10 4.74
C GLU A 162 13.42 41.00 5.76
N HIS A 163 12.85 41.40 6.91
CA HIS A 163 12.31 40.49 7.92
C HIS A 163 11.14 39.65 7.39
N SER A 164 10.18 40.27 6.70
CA SER A 164 9.05 39.58 6.07
C SER A 164 9.51 38.62 4.96
N ALA A 165 10.54 38.98 4.18
CA ALA A 165 11.11 38.10 3.15
C ALA A 165 11.85 36.90 3.75
N HIS A 166 12.55 37.09 4.88
CA HIS A 166 13.15 35.99 5.64
C HIS A 166 12.10 35.00 6.15
N LEU A 167 11.02 35.52 6.75
CA LEU A 167 9.92 34.69 7.26
C LEU A 167 9.23 33.90 6.14
N VAL A 168 9.09 34.47 4.95
CA VAL A 168 8.53 33.76 3.79
C VAL A 168 9.44 32.60 3.37
N LYS A 169 10.76 32.79 3.33
CA LYS A 169 11.71 31.71 3.03
C LYS A 169 11.70 30.62 4.09
N GLU A 170 11.61 30.97 5.37
CA GLU A 170 11.47 29.98 6.45
C GLU A 170 10.16 29.19 6.32
N LEU A 171 9.05 29.85 5.97
CA LEU A 171 7.77 29.20 5.70
C LEU A 171 7.83 28.25 4.49
N GLU A 172 8.50 28.64 3.42
CA GLU A 172 8.73 27.79 2.25
C GLU A 172 9.56 26.55 2.63
N GLN A 173 10.66 26.74 3.35
CA GLN A 173 11.50 25.63 3.83
C GLN A 173 10.71 24.67 4.74
N LEU A 174 9.94 25.21 5.69
CA LEU A 174 9.07 24.41 6.56
C LEU A 174 8.00 23.64 5.78
N THR A 175 7.53 24.21 4.67
CA THR A 175 6.55 23.55 3.79
C THR A 175 7.18 22.36 3.07
N ASP A 176 8.39 22.53 2.54
CA ASP A 176 9.14 21.46 1.86
C ASP A 176 9.53 20.32 2.82
N ASP A 177 9.94 20.67 4.05
CA ASP A 177 10.24 19.70 5.10
C ASP A 177 8.98 18.90 5.48
N HIS A 178 7.83 19.57 5.59
CA HIS A 178 6.55 18.91 5.87
C HIS A 178 6.12 17.96 4.74
N ILE A 179 6.30 18.34 3.48
CA ILE A 179 6.02 17.46 2.32
C ILE A 179 6.92 16.22 2.37
N SER A 180 8.21 16.39 2.68
CA SER A 180 9.16 15.29 2.83
C SER A 180 8.77 14.35 3.98
N LEU A 181 8.30 14.90 5.11
CA LEU A 181 7.83 14.12 6.25
C LEU A 181 6.56 13.32 5.90
N LEU A 182 5.63 13.90 5.15
CA LEU A 182 4.44 13.20 4.67
C LEU A 182 4.80 12.02 3.76
N ALA A 183 5.78 12.17 2.88
CA ALA A 183 6.28 11.08 2.04
C ALA A 183 6.89 9.95 2.88
N ALA A 184 7.74 10.29 3.86
CA ALA A 184 8.32 9.31 4.77
C ALA A 184 7.25 8.56 5.60
N ASN A 185 6.21 9.26 6.05
CA ASN A 185 5.08 8.64 6.75
C ASN A 185 4.30 7.68 5.84
N GLN A 186 4.11 8.02 4.57
CA GLN A 186 3.48 7.12 3.60
C GLN A 186 4.32 5.85 3.37
N ASP A 187 5.64 5.99 3.27
CA ASP A 187 6.55 4.86 3.14
C ASP A 187 6.53 3.95 4.37
N LEU A 188 6.46 4.54 5.57
CA LEU A 188 6.31 3.80 6.82
C LEU A 188 5.00 3.01 6.85
N MET A 189 3.89 3.62 6.42
CA MET A 189 2.60 2.93 6.31
C MET A 189 2.63 1.77 5.31
N ASN A 190 3.33 1.95 4.18
CA ASN A 190 3.53 0.88 3.21
C ASN A 190 4.35 -0.29 3.79
N LEU A 191 5.40 0.02 4.57
CA LEU A 191 6.21 -0.99 5.25
C LEU A 191 5.39 -1.74 6.31
N TYR A 192 4.58 -1.02 7.08
CA TYR A 192 3.68 -1.61 8.07
C TYR A 192 2.69 -2.59 7.42
N CYS A 193 2.11 -2.22 6.28
CA CYS A 193 1.20 -3.08 5.53
C CYS A 193 1.90 -4.38 5.05
N LYS A 194 3.13 -4.26 4.52
CA LYS A 194 3.95 -5.42 4.13
C LYS A 194 4.26 -6.34 5.32
N LEU A 195 4.62 -5.77 6.47
CA LEU A 195 4.89 -6.52 7.68
C LEU A 195 3.64 -7.25 8.19
N SER A 196 2.48 -6.58 8.16
CA SER A 196 1.20 -7.18 8.54
C SER A 196 0.85 -8.38 7.64
N ALA A 197 1.05 -8.25 6.32
CA ALA A 197 0.81 -9.34 5.39
C ALA A 197 1.75 -10.53 5.63
N ALA A 198 3.05 -10.27 5.83
CA ALA A 198 4.03 -11.30 6.16
C ALA A 198 3.68 -12.02 7.48
N ASN A 199 3.22 -11.29 8.49
CA ASN A 199 2.81 -11.87 9.77
C ASN A 199 1.58 -12.80 9.61
N HIS A 200 0.59 -12.40 8.81
CA HIS A 200 -0.59 -13.26 8.54
C HIS A 200 -0.20 -14.55 7.82
N ILE A 201 0.72 -14.48 6.85
CA ILE A 201 1.26 -15.67 6.15
C ILE A 201 1.95 -16.59 7.15
N LEU A 202 2.85 -16.05 7.98
CA LEU A 202 3.56 -16.82 9.01
C LEU A 202 2.60 -17.50 10.00
N GLN A 203 1.53 -16.82 10.40
CA GLN A 203 0.51 -17.40 11.27
C GLN A 203 -0.22 -18.57 10.60
N SER A 204 -0.57 -18.44 9.32
CA SER A 204 -1.17 -19.53 8.54
C SER A 204 -0.23 -20.74 8.44
N ASP A 205 1.03 -20.50 8.08
CA ASP A 205 2.03 -21.57 7.96
C ASP A 205 2.27 -22.27 9.29
N TYR A 206 2.32 -21.51 10.40
CA TYR A 206 2.43 -22.07 11.74
C TYR A 206 1.25 -23.00 12.08
N ILE A 207 0.02 -22.61 11.75
CA ILE A 207 -1.18 -23.43 11.98
C ILE A 207 -1.12 -24.72 11.16
N ASN A 208 -0.71 -24.63 9.88
CA ASN A 208 -0.58 -25.80 9.01
C ASN A 208 0.46 -26.78 9.57
N VAL A 209 1.66 -26.31 9.87
CA VAL A 209 2.75 -27.13 10.46
C VAL A 209 2.34 -27.71 11.81
N SER A 210 1.63 -26.95 12.64
CA SER A 210 1.10 -27.46 13.91
C SER A 210 0.12 -28.62 13.69
N THR A 211 -0.76 -28.50 12.69
CA THR A 211 -1.76 -29.52 12.35
C THR A 211 -1.10 -30.80 11.82
N GLU A 212 -0.14 -30.67 10.88
CA GLU A 212 0.63 -31.80 10.37
C GLU A 212 1.39 -32.53 11.49
N ASN A 213 2.00 -31.78 12.41
CA ASN A 213 2.67 -32.36 13.57
C ASN A 213 1.72 -33.16 14.47
N GLN A 214 0.47 -32.69 14.65
CA GLN A 214 -0.53 -33.44 15.40
C GLN A 214 -0.94 -34.74 14.68
N GLN A 215 -1.12 -34.68 13.37
CA GLN A 215 -1.44 -35.86 12.55
C GLN A 215 -0.31 -36.90 12.59
N LEU A 216 0.95 -36.45 12.45
CA LEU A 216 2.11 -37.33 12.55
C LEU A 216 2.25 -37.97 13.94
N LYS A 217 1.96 -37.23 15.01
CA LYS A 217 1.91 -37.79 16.37
C LYS A 217 0.83 -38.86 16.49
N ALA A 218 -0.36 -38.63 15.95
CA ALA A 218 -1.44 -39.62 15.94
C ALA A 218 -1.07 -40.89 15.15
N ALA A 219 -0.51 -40.73 13.94
CA ALA A 219 -0.05 -41.84 13.12
C ALA A 219 1.04 -42.67 13.82
N ARG A 220 1.99 -42.00 14.49
CA ARG A 220 3.03 -42.65 15.29
C ARG A 220 2.45 -43.47 16.45
N MET A 221 1.41 -42.98 17.12
CA MET A 221 0.73 -43.74 18.18
C MET A 221 0.04 -44.99 17.64
N ASN A 222 -0.62 -44.90 16.49
CA ASN A 222 -1.23 -46.06 15.83
C ASN A 222 -0.18 -47.12 15.47
N LEU A 223 0.91 -46.72 14.82
CA LEU A 223 2.02 -47.63 14.48
C LEU A 223 2.65 -48.28 15.73
N SER A 224 2.78 -47.54 16.83
CA SER A 224 3.24 -48.11 18.09
C SER A 224 2.29 -49.18 18.61
N ARG A 225 0.98 -48.94 18.52
CA ARG A 225 -0.03 -49.91 18.94
C ARG A 225 0.01 -51.18 18.08
N ASP A 226 0.17 -51.03 16.78
CA ASP A 226 0.27 -52.18 15.84
C ASP A 226 1.54 -52.98 16.10
N ARG A 227 2.68 -52.31 16.32
CA ARG A 227 3.94 -52.95 16.75
C ARG A 227 3.75 -53.75 18.04
N ASP A 228 3.10 -53.16 19.04
CA ASP A 228 2.90 -53.83 20.33
C ASP A 228 1.96 -55.03 20.20
N GLY A 229 0.93 -54.93 19.34
CA GLY A 229 0.05 -56.05 18.98
C GLY A 229 0.79 -57.20 18.27
N LEU A 230 1.65 -56.89 17.30
CA LEU A 230 2.48 -57.88 16.60
C LEU A 230 3.48 -58.55 17.56
N ASN A 231 4.14 -57.78 18.42
CA ASN A 231 5.05 -58.31 19.44
C ASN A 231 4.34 -59.28 20.39
N TRP A 232 3.09 -58.95 20.78
CA TRP A 232 2.27 -59.85 21.58
C TRP A 232 1.99 -61.17 20.85
N THR A 233 1.54 -61.12 19.60
CA THR A 233 1.27 -62.31 18.77
C THR A 233 2.51 -63.18 18.61
N LEU A 234 3.65 -62.55 18.33
CA LEU A 234 4.94 -63.24 18.21
C LEU A 234 5.33 -63.95 19.52
N GLY A 235 5.08 -63.30 20.67
CA GLY A 235 5.28 -63.90 21.98
C GLY A 235 4.43 -65.16 22.21
N VAL A 236 3.18 -65.17 21.74
CA VAL A 236 2.31 -66.37 21.80
C VAL A 236 2.84 -67.48 20.89
N ILE A 237 3.22 -67.15 19.65
CA ILE A 237 3.75 -68.13 18.69
C ILE A 237 5.02 -68.78 19.23
N PHE A 238 5.94 -68.02 19.81
CA PHE A 238 7.18 -68.57 20.39
C PHE A 238 6.95 -69.50 21.58
N GLN A 239 5.78 -69.48 22.21
CA GLN A 239 5.41 -70.45 23.25
C GLN A 239 4.93 -71.79 22.67
N LEU A 240 4.54 -71.83 21.39
CA LEU A 240 4.16 -73.07 20.69
C LEU A 240 5.44 -73.82 20.29
N LYS A 241 5.77 -74.89 21.04
CA LYS A 241 6.93 -75.76 20.72
C LYS A 241 6.80 -76.46 19.36
N ASN A 242 5.58 -76.72 18.89
CA ASN A 242 5.22 -77.18 17.55
C ASN A 242 3.87 -76.52 17.20
N PHE A 243 3.77 -75.82 16.07
CA PHE A 243 2.50 -75.29 15.59
C PHE A 243 1.65 -76.48 15.09
N PRO A 244 0.46 -76.75 15.66
CA PRO A 244 -0.28 -77.98 15.37
C PRO A 244 -1.06 -77.80 14.06
N VAL A 245 -0.33 -77.68 12.94
CA VAL A 245 -0.90 -77.60 11.59
C VAL A 245 -1.94 -78.70 11.40
N ASP A 246 -1.66 -79.92 11.89
CA ASP A 246 -2.56 -81.08 11.79
C ASP A 246 -3.92 -80.89 12.50
N ASN A 247 -4.04 -79.98 13.47
CA ASN A 247 -5.30 -79.72 14.17
C ASN A 247 -6.19 -78.71 13.43
N TYR A 248 -5.60 -77.85 12.60
CA TYR A 248 -6.31 -76.81 11.83
C TYR A 248 -6.40 -77.16 10.33
N CYS A 249 -5.43 -77.94 9.85
CA CYS A 249 -5.31 -78.51 8.50
C CYS A 249 -5.03 -80.01 8.63
N PRO A 250 -6.02 -80.85 8.97
CA PRO A 250 -5.82 -82.28 9.20
C PRO A 250 -5.38 -83.00 7.93
N TYR A 251 -4.13 -83.49 7.92
CA TYR A 251 -3.60 -84.37 6.89
C TYR A 251 -4.34 -85.71 6.90
N LYS A 252 -5.15 -86.01 5.88
CA LYS A 252 -5.77 -87.34 5.73
C LYS A 252 -4.75 -88.35 5.18
N ASN A 253 -4.05 -88.99 6.11
CA ASN A 253 -3.39 -90.30 6.09
C ASN A 253 -2.50 -90.71 4.89
N ALA A 254 -1.21 -90.89 5.21
CA ALA A 254 -0.16 -91.54 4.41
C ALA A 254 -0.25 -93.08 4.37
N ASN A 255 -1.43 -93.71 4.49
CA ASN A 255 -1.53 -95.19 4.46
C ASN A 255 -2.76 -95.78 3.76
N THR A 256 -3.53 -94.98 3.03
CA THR A 256 -4.43 -95.51 2.02
C THR A 256 -3.74 -95.43 0.67
N LYS A 257 -3.36 -96.58 0.10
CA LYS A 257 -3.25 -96.72 -1.36
C LYS A 257 -4.63 -96.42 -1.95
N VAL A 258 -4.94 -95.15 -2.13
CA VAL A 258 -6.13 -94.73 -2.88
C VAL A 258 -5.83 -95.03 -4.34
N PRO A 259 -6.68 -95.78 -5.05
CA PRO A 259 -6.47 -96.04 -6.47
C PRO A 259 -6.36 -94.72 -7.23
N PHE A 260 -5.43 -94.65 -8.17
CA PHE A 260 -5.32 -93.62 -9.20
C PHE A 260 -6.73 -93.20 -9.66
N GLY A 261 -7.18 -91.98 -9.30
CA GLY A 261 -8.47 -91.48 -9.78
C GLY A 261 -9.09 -90.22 -9.14
N HIS A 262 -8.98 -89.94 -7.83
CA HIS A 262 -9.96 -89.01 -7.22
C HIS A 262 -9.50 -88.08 -6.08
N LEU A 263 -8.43 -87.29 -6.26
CA LEU A 263 -8.21 -86.09 -5.41
C LEU A 263 -7.81 -84.83 -6.19
N TRP A 264 -7.90 -84.85 -7.52
CA TRP A 264 -7.75 -83.66 -8.34
C TRP A 264 -9.03 -82.82 -8.25
N ARG A 265 -8.86 -81.52 -7.97
CA ARG A 265 -9.93 -80.54 -8.00
C ARG A 265 -9.60 -79.50 -9.06
N THR A 266 -10.62 -78.99 -9.74
CA THR A 266 -10.46 -77.76 -10.53
C THR A 266 -10.13 -76.59 -9.60
N TRP A 267 -9.70 -75.46 -10.16
CA TRP A 267 -9.50 -74.25 -9.37
C TRP A 267 -10.76 -73.89 -8.56
N GLN A 268 -11.94 -73.90 -9.19
CA GLN A 268 -13.22 -73.63 -8.52
C GLN A 268 -13.51 -74.68 -7.42
N GLY A 269 -13.25 -75.96 -7.71
CA GLY A 269 -13.44 -77.04 -6.75
C GLY A 269 -12.52 -76.93 -5.53
N SER A 270 -11.30 -76.44 -5.73
CA SER A 270 -10.31 -76.20 -4.67
C SER A 270 -10.69 -75.00 -3.82
N ARG A 271 -11.09 -73.90 -4.46
CA ARG A 271 -11.59 -72.70 -3.77
C ARG A 271 -12.81 -73.00 -2.90
N GLN A 272 -13.78 -73.73 -3.45
CA GLN A 272 -14.97 -74.12 -2.69
C GLN A 272 -14.60 -75.01 -1.50
N HIS A 273 -13.60 -75.88 -1.65
CA HIS A 273 -13.11 -76.68 -0.54
C HIS A 273 -12.47 -75.83 0.57
N CYS A 274 -11.63 -74.84 0.24
CA CYS A 274 -11.09 -73.89 1.21
C CYS A 274 -12.20 -73.12 1.91
N LYS A 275 -13.19 -72.60 1.14
CA LYS A 275 -14.36 -71.89 1.68
C LYS A 275 -15.16 -72.74 2.66
N ASN A 276 -15.38 -74.01 2.35
CA ASN A 276 -16.08 -74.95 3.24
C ASN A 276 -15.32 -75.21 4.56
N ASN A 277 -14.01 -74.96 4.59
CA ASN A 277 -13.17 -75.04 5.79
C ASN A 277 -12.88 -73.65 6.39
N ASN A 278 -13.72 -72.65 6.09
CA ASN A 278 -13.61 -71.30 6.64
C ASN A 278 -12.29 -70.58 6.27
N ALA A 279 -11.69 -70.95 5.13
CA ALA A 279 -10.48 -70.36 4.54
C ALA A 279 -10.75 -69.95 3.07
N ASP A 280 -9.74 -69.45 2.36
CA ASP A 280 -9.76 -69.26 0.90
C ASP A 280 -8.46 -69.82 0.29
N LEU A 281 -8.33 -69.81 -1.03
CA LEU A 281 -7.04 -70.07 -1.68
C LEU A 281 -6.01 -69.01 -1.26
N VAL A 282 -4.73 -69.39 -1.25
CA VAL A 282 -3.65 -68.52 -0.77
C VAL A 282 -3.39 -67.35 -1.73
N ASP A 283 -3.30 -66.15 -1.17
CA ASP A 283 -2.80 -64.95 -1.85
C ASP A 283 -1.33 -64.76 -1.46
N ILE A 284 -0.48 -64.44 -2.44
CA ILE A 284 0.97 -64.29 -2.23
C ILE A 284 1.33 -62.83 -2.44
N ASP A 285 1.75 -62.13 -1.39
CA ASP A 285 2.02 -60.70 -1.45
C ASP A 285 3.45 -60.28 -1.07
N SER A 286 4.31 -61.25 -0.74
CA SER A 286 5.73 -61.06 -0.46
C SER A 286 6.61 -62.20 -0.99
N GLN A 287 7.91 -61.93 -1.15
CA GLN A 287 8.88 -62.94 -1.55
C GLN A 287 9.02 -64.02 -0.47
N GLU A 288 8.92 -63.62 0.79
CA GLU A 288 9.02 -64.51 1.95
C GLU A 288 7.85 -65.51 1.99
N GLU A 289 6.62 -65.08 1.68
CA GLU A 289 5.47 -65.98 1.54
C GLU A 289 5.66 -66.96 0.38
N GLN A 290 6.18 -66.49 -0.75
CA GLN A 290 6.47 -67.35 -1.90
C GLN A 290 7.51 -68.42 -1.56
N GLU A 291 8.60 -68.04 -0.91
CA GLU A 291 9.65 -68.98 -0.47
C GLU A 291 9.12 -69.97 0.57
N PHE A 292 8.26 -69.53 1.49
CA PHE A 292 7.61 -70.42 2.46
C PHE A 292 6.74 -71.46 1.75
N ILE A 293 5.90 -71.04 0.81
CA ILE A 293 5.00 -71.94 0.07
C ILE A 293 5.82 -72.96 -0.74
N LEU A 294 6.85 -72.51 -1.47
CA LEU A 294 7.73 -73.39 -2.24
C LEU A 294 8.44 -74.43 -1.37
N ASN A 295 8.91 -74.05 -0.18
CA ASN A 295 9.61 -74.95 0.73
C ASN A 295 8.70 -75.92 1.49
N THR A 296 7.38 -75.67 1.50
CA THR A 296 6.40 -76.48 2.25
C THR A 296 5.61 -77.43 1.33
N GLN A 297 5.70 -77.26 0.01
CA GLN A 297 5.03 -78.14 -0.95
C GLN A 297 5.75 -79.49 -1.08
N ALA A 298 4.98 -80.58 -1.12
CA ALA A 298 5.50 -81.89 -1.48
C ALA A 298 5.66 -81.98 -3.00
N HIS A 299 6.86 -82.31 -3.48
CA HIS A 299 7.11 -82.49 -4.90
C HIS A 299 6.34 -83.72 -5.41
N TYR A 300 5.36 -83.52 -6.30
CA TYR A 300 4.57 -84.62 -6.88
C TYR A 300 5.18 -85.09 -8.22
N ASP A 301 5.19 -84.25 -9.26
CA ASP A 301 5.92 -84.44 -10.52
C ASP A 301 6.05 -83.10 -11.30
N GLU A 302 6.66 -83.11 -12.50
CA GLU A 302 6.88 -81.90 -13.33
C GLU A 302 5.59 -81.30 -13.95
N VAL A 303 4.46 -82.00 -13.86
CA VAL A 303 3.23 -81.68 -14.61
C VAL A 303 2.04 -81.32 -13.70
N HIS A 304 2.14 -81.59 -12.40
CA HIS A 304 1.07 -81.31 -11.44
C HIS A 304 1.51 -80.30 -10.38
N GLY A 305 0.82 -79.16 -10.32
CA GLY A 305 1.01 -78.10 -9.32
C GLY A 305 -0.16 -77.97 -8.34
N TYR A 306 0.01 -77.09 -7.34
CA TYR A 306 -1.03 -76.72 -6.39
C TYR A 306 -1.77 -75.45 -6.86
N TRP A 307 -3.09 -75.42 -6.69
CA TRP A 307 -3.87 -74.22 -6.97
C TRP A 307 -3.60 -73.11 -5.94
N ILE A 308 -3.42 -71.89 -6.43
CA ILE A 308 -3.30 -70.65 -5.65
C ILE A 308 -4.48 -69.70 -5.96
N GLY A 309 -4.59 -68.61 -5.20
CA GLY A 309 -5.71 -67.67 -5.29
C GLY A 309 -5.78 -66.78 -6.53
N LEU A 310 -4.79 -66.86 -7.44
CA LEU A 310 -4.73 -66.00 -8.62
C LEU A 310 -5.65 -66.53 -9.74
N THR A 311 -6.51 -65.67 -10.30
CA THR A 311 -7.45 -66.03 -11.36
C THR A 311 -7.81 -64.85 -12.28
N ASP A 312 -8.14 -65.13 -13.54
CA ASP A 312 -8.71 -64.21 -14.54
C ASP A 312 -10.14 -64.61 -14.96
N ILE A 313 -10.79 -65.51 -14.21
CA ILE A 313 -12.15 -65.99 -14.52
C ILE A 313 -13.18 -64.84 -14.58
N ALA A 314 -12.95 -63.75 -13.85
CA ALA A 314 -13.85 -62.60 -13.83
C ALA A 314 -13.76 -61.76 -15.12
N GLU A 315 -12.56 -61.59 -15.68
CA GLU A 315 -12.29 -60.87 -16.91
C GLU A 315 -11.01 -61.42 -17.53
N ASP A 316 -11.13 -62.04 -18.72
CA ASP A 316 -10.02 -62.70 -19.42
C ASP A 316 -8.84 -61.72 -19.61
N GLY A 317 -7.65 -62.12 -19.17
CA GLY A 317 -6.45 -61.28 -19.18
C GLY A 317 -6.28 -60.33 -17.98
N GLN A 318 -7.25 -60.22 -17.07
CA GLN A 318 -7.11 -59.46 -15.81
C GLN A 318 -6.99 -60.38 -14.59
N TRP A 319 -5.74 -60.64 -14.19
CA TRP A 319 -5.44 -61.48 -13.03
C TRP A 319 -5.68 -60.75 -11.70
N LEU A 320 -6.56 -61.34 -10.89
CA LEU A 320 -6.92 -60.91 -9.54
C LEU A 320 -6.66 -62.03 -8.54
N TRP A 321 -6.25 -61.66 -7.34
CA TRP A 321 -6.23 -62.55 -6.18
C TRP A 321 -7.65 -62.78 -5.65
N VAL A 322 -7.86 -63.83 -4.83
CA VAL A 322 -9.21 -64.15 -4.33
C VAL A 322 -9.76 -63.08 -3.37
N ASP A 323 -8.88 -62.24 -2.81
CA ASP A 323 -9.18 -61.05 -2.02
C ASP A 323 -9.53 -59.79 -2.84
N GLY A 324 -9.44 -59.86 -4.18
CA GLY A 324 -9.78 -58.77 -5.09
C GLY A 324 -8.64 -57.79 -5.40
N ARG A 325 -7.42 -58.00 -4.89
CA ARG A 325 -6.25 -57.20 -5.27
C ARG A 325 -5.73 -57.60 -6.65
N HIS A 326 -5.32 -56.63 -7.46
CA HIS A 326 -4.60 -56.89 -8.72
C HIS A 326 -3.22 -57.50 -8.46
N GLN A 327 -2.81 -58.38 -9.37
CA GLN A 327 -1.42 -58.85 -9.40
C GLN A 327 -0.49 -57.64 -9.61
N LYS A 328 0.32 -57.30 -8.61
CA LYS A 328 1.38 -56.30 -8.76
C LYS A 328 2.34 -56.83 -9.84
N GLN A 329 2.74 -55.99 -10.80
CA GLN A 329 3.81 -56.28 -11.77
C GLN A 329 5.16 -56.44 -11.05
N GLN A 330 5.30 -57.51 -10.26
CA GLN A 330 6.58 -57.94 -9.73
C GLN A 330 7.25 -58.73 -10.84
N ARG A 331 8.46 -58.30 -11.21
CA ARG A 331 9.33 -59.05 -12.11
C ARG A 331 9.36 -60.51 -11.65
N LYS A 332 8.93 -61.41 -12.53
CA LYS A 332 9.15 -62.85 -12.45
C LYS A 332 8.61 -63.49 -11.16
N VAL A 333 7.32 -63.81 -11.16
CA VAL A 333 6.92 -65.16 -10.67
C VAL A 333 7.55 -66.13 -11.67
N LEU A 334 8.82 -66.47 -11.46
CA LEU A 334 9.49 -67.55 -12.17
C LEU A 334 8.74 -68.83 -11.83
N GLU A 335 8.06 -69.37 -12.84
CA GLU A 335 7.83 -70.80 -13.01
C GLU A 335 7.31 -71.52 -11.75
N ALA A 336 6.08 -71.20 -11.32
CA ALA A 336 5.21 -72.23 -10.77
C ALA A 336 4.22 -72.57 -11.87
N SER A 337 4.44 -73.73 -12.48
CA SER A 337 3.86 -74.20 -13.72
C SER A 337 2.37 -73.90 -13.85
N ALA A 338 2.04 -73.05 -14.84
CA ALA A 338 0.77 -73.10 -15.52
C ALA A 338 0.69 -74.45 -16.24
N CYS A 339 0.28 -75.49 -15.52
CA CYS A 339 -0.05 -76.76 -16.14
C CYS A 339 -1.50 -76.70 -16.60
N VAL A 340 -1.59 -76.51 -17.91
CA VAL A 340 -2.74 -76.76 -18.78
C VAL A 340 -3.36 -78.11 -18.43
N GLY A 341 -4.66 -78.11 -18.16
CA GLY A 341 -5.49 -79.29 -18.09
C GLY A 341 -6.69 -79.12 -19.00
N SER A 342 -6.58 -79.77 -20.16
CA SER A 342 -7.62 -80.10 -21.15
C SER A 342 -8.97 -80.52 -20.58
#